data_AF-A0A382QFT7-F1
#
_entry.id   AF-A0A382QFT7-F1
#
_cell.length_a   1.000
_cell.length_b   1.000
_cell.length_c   1.000
_cell.angle_alpha   90.00
_cell.angle_beta   90.00
_cell.angle_gamma   90.00
#
_symmetry.space_group_name_H-M   'P 1'
#
loop_
_entity.id
_entity.type
_entity.pdbx_description
1 polymer ?
#
loop_
_entity_poly.entity_id
_entity_poly.type
_entity_poly.pdbx_seq_one_letter_code
_entity_poly.pdbx_strand_id
1 'polypeptide(L)'
;LTKVIQMNDIYTTEIVKDKFWIVEDAGIKIGTIRKCSSDDFELNIRSVDILGMNNTSTTEHVSTSVLTSRFGEKILEAKETPKKIVEEKGIGSHDGLNISLAEIDGYPSKHVVYNIETIEKNGRQIPTYTKSETSKVRYAAGFYGVRYPTDWRWFYAGKLDTLNTYDFIGPFKTKSEMATETLLQNRRDGL
;
A
#
# COMPACT_ATOMS: atom_id res chain seq x y z
N LEU A 1 -32.12 -3.62 -7.18
CA LEU A 1 -31.22 -2.53 -7.60
C LEU A 1 -29.84 -2.84 -7.03
N THR A 2 -29.00 -3.53 -7.80
CA THR A 2 -27.70 -4.00 -7.33
C THR A 2 -26.72 -2.84 -7.36
N LYS A 3 -26.31 -2.39 -6.17
CA LYS A 3 -25.24 -1.40 -6.01
C LYS A 3 -23.90 -2.15 -6.13
N VAL A 4 -23.33 -2.18 -7.34
CA VAL A 4 -21.95 -2.65 -7.52
C VAL A 4 -21.05 -1.52 -7.04
N ILE A 5 -20.50 -1.62 -5.83
CA ILE A 5 -19.41 -0.77 -5.37
C ILE A 5 -18.13 -1.53 -5.70
N GLN A 6 -17.55 -1.24 -6.86
CA GLN A 6 -16.20 -1.71 -7.18
C GLN A 6 -15.24 -0.55 -6.85
N MET A 7 -14.73 -0.55 -5.62
CA MET A 7 -13.67 0.34 -5.17
C MET A 7 -12.41 -0.50 -4.92
N ASN A 8 -11.75 -0.89 -6.01
CA ASN A 8 -10.38 -1.39 -5.93
C ASN A 8 -9.48 -0.30 -6.53
N ASP A 9 -8.54 0.20 -5.74
CA ASP A 9 -7.48 1.11 -6.20
C ASP A 9 -6.43 0.29 -6.96
N ILE A 10 -6.83 -0.30 -8.08
CA ILE A 10 -5.93 -1.05 -8.96
C ILE A 10 -5.22 -0.07 -9.88
N TYR A 11 -3.89 -0.12 -9.87
CA TYR A 11 -3.04 0.66 -10.77
C TYR A 11 -1.83 -0.16 -11.20
N THR A 12 -1.06 0.37 -12.15
CA THR A 12 0.18 -0.26 -12.61
C THR A 12 1.40 0.61 -12.34
N THR A 13 2.52 -0.06 -12.14
CA THR A 13 3.85 0.55 -12.20
C THR A 13 4.57 0.03 -13.44
N GLU A 14 4.91 0.92 -14.37
CA GLU A 14 5.69 0.59 -15.55
C GLU A 14 7.16 0.34 -15.17
N ILE A 15 7.70 -0.82 -15.54
CA ILE A 15 9.09 -1.22 -15.25
C ILE A 15 9.93 -1.19 -16.52
N VAL A 16 9.34 -1.61 -17.64
CA VAL A 16 9.96 -1.52 -18.96
C VAL A 16 9.00 -0.78 -19.86
N LYS A 17 9.46 0.36 -20.37
CA LYS A 17 8.67 1.25 -21.21
C LYS A 17 7.90 0.49 -22.30
N ASP A 18 6.59 0.66 -22.32
CA ASP A 18 5.63 0.09 -23.27
C ASP A 18 5.69 -1.44 -23.37
N LYS A 19 6.25 -2.12 -22.38
CA LYS A 19 6.55 -3.57 -22.44
C LYS A 19 6.18 -4.35 -21.19
N PHE A 20 6.37 -3.78 -20.01
CA PHE A 20 6.19 -4.54 -18.77
C PHE A 20 5.71 -3.66 -17.62
N TRP A 21 4.65 -4.11 -16.96
CA TRP A 21 4.03 -3.44 -15.83
C TRP A 21 3.79 -4.41 -14.66
N ILE A 22 3.87 -3.89 -13.45
CA ILE A 22 3.42 -4.57 -12.23
C ILE A 22 2.01 -4.07 -11.92
N VAL A 23 1.07 -4.99 -11.66
CA VAL A 23 -0.30 -4.66 -11.25
C VAL A 23 -0.37 -4.66 -9.73
N GLU A 24 -0.87 -3.57 -9.16
CA GLU A 24 -1.01 -3.39 -7.71
C GLU A 24 -2.47 -3.09 -7.35
N ASP A 25 -3.00 -3.72 -6.31
CA ASP A 25 -4.27 -3.36 -5.67
C ASP A 25 -3.96 -2.76 -4.30
N ALA A 26 -4.33 -1.49 -4.11
CA ALA A 26 -4.00 -0.75 -2.91
C ALA A 26 -2.50 -0.87 -2.55
N GLY A 27 -1.59 -0.85 -3.52
CA GLY A 27 -0.14 -0.98 -3.31
C GLY A 27 0.36 -2.37 -2.90
N ILE A 28 -0.48 -3.40 -3.05
CA ILE A 28 -0.07 -4.80 -2.96
C ILE A 28 0.09 -5.32 -4.38
N LYS A 29 1.25 -5.89 -4.71
CA LYS A 29 1.46 -6.55 -6.01
C LYS A 29 0.52 -7.76 -6.14
N ILE A 30 -0.39 -7.67 -7.10
CA ILE A 30 -1.34 -8.74 -7.44
C ILE A 30 -1.01 -9.42 -8.77
N GLY A 31 -0.09 -8.87 -9.56
CA GLY A 31 0.26 -9.47 -10.84
C GLY A 31 1.25 -8.69 -11.70
N THR A 32 1.34 -9.10 -12.96
CA THR A 32 2.15 -8.46 -14.00
C THR A 32 1.42 -8.44 -15.34
N ILE A 33 1.66 -7.39 -16.13
CA ILE A 33 1.24 -7.29 -17.54
C ILE A 33 2.50 -7.22 -18.39
N ARG A 34 2.58 -8.02 -19.44
CA ARG A 34 3.65 -7.96 -20.44
C ARG A 34 3.05 -7.78 -21.82
N LYS A 35 3.52 -6.79 -22.57
CA LYS A 35 3.14 -6.61 -23.96
C LYS A 35 3.90 -7.62 -24.84
N CYS A 36 3.16 -8.47 -25.53
CA CYS A 36 3.70 -9.47 -26.46
C CYS A 36 3.65 -8.95 -27.90
N SER A 37 2.58 -8.24 -28.28
CA SER A 37 2.44 -7.58 -29.58
C SER A 37 1.59 -6.30 -29.48
N SER A 38 1.12 -5.73 -30.59
CA SER A 38 0.31 -4.50 -30.58
C SER A 38 -1.01 -4.64 -29.83
N ASP A 39 -1.65 -5.81 -29.88
CA ASP A 39 -2.95 -6.09 -29.26
C ASP A 39 -2.95 -7.44 -28.51
N ASP A 40 -1.78 -7.83 -27.98
CA ASP A 40 -1.62 -9.05 -27.22
C ASP A 40 -0.79 -8.78 -25.97
N PHE A 41 -1.38 -9.10 -24.82
CA PHE A 41 -0.79 -8.90 -23.50
C PHE A 41 -0.86 -10.20 -22.70
N GLU A 42 0.29 -10.65 -22.20
CA GLU A 42 0.35 -11.72 -21.20
C GLU A 42 0.06 -11.11 -19.83
N LEU A 43 -1.03 -11.56 -19.23
CA LEU A 43 -1.52 -11.15 -17.92
C LEU A 43 -1.29 -12.30 -16.93
N ASN A 44 -0.48 -12.04 -15.90
CA ASN A 44 -0.32 -12.95 -14.76
C ASN A 44 -0.94 -12.32 -13.53
N ILE A 45 -2.12 -12.80 -13.09
CA ILE A 45 -2.78 -12.32 -11.88
C ILE A 45 -2.81 -13.44 -10.84
N ARG A 46 -2.53 -13.08 -9.60
CA ARG A 46 -2.72 -13.93 -8.44
C ARG A 46 -3.98 -13.47 -7.72
N SER A 47 -5.00 -14.33 -7.73
CA SER A 47 -6.17 -14.16 -6.90
C SER A 47 -6.04 -15.08 -5.69
N VAL A 48 -6.06 -14.47 -4.51
CA VAL A 48 -6.19 -15.17 -3.24
C VAL A 48 -7.62 -14.89 -2.77
N ASP A 49 -8.42 -15.94 -2.57
CA ASP A 49 -9.75 -15.75 -2.01
C ASP A 49 -9.67 -15.17 -0.59
N ILE A 50 -10.76 -14.55 -0.12
CA ILE A 50 -10.85 -13.88 1.19
C ILE A 50 -10.49 -14.86 2.35
N LEU A 51 -10.52 -16.17 2.09
CA LEU A 51 -10.22 -17.23 3.04
C LEU A 51 -8.76 -17.73 2.97
N GLY A 52 -7.96 -17.28 1.99
CA GLY A 52 -6.59 -17.74 1.78
C GLY A 52 -6.48 -19.22 1.41
N MET A 53 -7.60 -19.88 1.09
CA MET A 53 -7.67 -21.32 0.84
C MET A 53 -7.38 -21.64 -0.63
N ASN A 54 -7.71 -20.71 -1.54
CA ASN A 54 -7.43 -20.85 -2.96
C ASN A 54 -6.40 -19.82 -3.41
N ASN A 55 -5.21 -20.31 -3.79
CA ASN A 55 -4.21 -19.52 -4.50
C ASN A 55 -4.32 -19.84 -5.99
N THR A 56 -5.15 -19.07 -6.70
CA THR A 56 -5.30 -19.23 -8.15
C THR A 56 -4.42 -18.20 -8.84
N SER A 57 -3.33 -18.69 -9.45
CA SER A 57 -2.55 -17.90 -10.40
C SER A 57 -3.10 -18.17 -11.79
N THR A 58 -3.64 -17.13 -12.43
CA THR A 58 -4.00 -17.20 -13.85
C THR A 58 -2.86 -16.59 -14.68
N THR A 59 -2.54 -17.25 -15.78
CA THR A 59 -1.74 -16.69 -16.86
C THR A 59 -2.59 -16.76 -18.12
N GLU A 60 -2.89 -15.62 -18.72
CA GLU A 60 -3.73 -15.55 -19.92
C GLU A 60 -3.21 -14.50 -20.89
N HIS A 61 -3.57 -14.65 -22.16
CA HIS A 61 -3.37 -13.64 -23.18
C HIS A 61 -4.66 -12.85 -23.36
N VAL A 62 -4.56 -11.53 -23.30
CA VAL A 62 -5.71 -10.61 -23.45
C VAL A 62 -5.41 -9.53 -24.48
N SER A 63 -6.45 -9.11 -25.18
CA SER A 63 -6.39 -7.92 -26.04
C SER A 63 -6.42 -6.64 -25.22
N THR A 64 -6.11 -5.51 -25.85
CA THR A 64 -6.18 -4.18 -25.26
C THR A 64 -7.59 -3.89 -24.73
N SER A 65 -8.63 -4.26 -25.48
CA SER A 65 -10.03 -4.03 -25.12
C SER A 65 -10.44 -4.80 -23.86
N VAL A 66 -9.99 -6.05 -23.73
CA VAL A 66 -10.24 -6.86 -22.53
C VAL A 66 -9.47 -6.29 -21.33
N LEU A 67 -8.22 -5.87 -21.54
CA LEU A 67 -7.38 -5.31 -20.49
C LEU A 67 -7.98 -4.01 -19.92
N THR A 68 -8.37 -3.06 -20.77
CA THR A 68 -8.97 -1.79 -20.34
C THR A 68 -10.37 -1.97 -19.78
N SER A 69 -11.14 -2.94 -20.28
CA SER A 69 -12.44 -3.26 -19.68
C SER A 69 -12.30 -3.85 -18.27
N ARG A 70 -11.23 -4.59 -17.98
CA ARG A 70 -11.00 -5.21 -16.65
C ARG A 70 -10.47 -4.22 -15.63
N PHE A 71 -9.53 -3.35 -16.04
CA PHE A 71 -8.74 -2.54 -15.11
C PHE A 71 -8.87 -1.03 -15.33
N GLY A 72 -9.63 -0.60 -16.33
CA GLY A 72 -9.81 0.81 -16.71
C GLY A 72 -8.94 1.24 -17.88
N GLU A 73 -9.37 2.29 -18.58
CA GLU A 73 -8.70 2.79 -19.80
C GLU A 73 -7.27 3.25 -19.56
N LYS A 74 -6.98 3.72 -18.34
CA LYS A 74 -5.68 4.28 -17.96
C LYS A 74 -4.71 3.27 -17.37
N ILE A 75 -5.01 1.97 -17.45
CA ILE A 75 -4.20 0.92 -16.81
C ILE A 75 -2.78 0.82 -17.37
N LEU A 76 -2.54 1.31 -18.59
CA LEU A 76 -1.21 1.34 -19.21
C LEU A 76 -0.62 2.76 -19.32
N GLU A 77 -1.35 3.79 -18.88
CA GLU A 77 -0.86 5.16 -18.92
C GLU A 77 0.21 5.33 -17.84
N ALA A 78 1.44 5.64 -18.27
CA ALA A 78 2.46 6.12 -17.35
C ALA A 78 1.92 7.39 -16.68
N LYS A 79 1.93 7.45 -15.34
CA LYS A 79 1.75 8.72 -14.65
C LYS A 79 2.89 9.64 -15.12
N GLU A 80 2.57 10.65 -15.93
CA GLU A 80 3.55 11.67 -16.30
C GLU A 80 3.94 12.46 -15.05
N THR A 81 5.05 12.10 -14.41
CA THR A 81 5.76 13.05 -13.56
C THR A 81 6.67 13.88 -14.46
N PRO A 82 6.57 15.22 -14.48
CA PRO A 82 7.43 16.04 -15.33
C PRO A 82 8.90 15.83 -14.97
N LYS A 83 9.71 15.52 -15.98
CA LYS A 83 11.17 15.43 -15.85
C LYS A 83 11.75 16.77 -15.38
N LYS A 84 12.37 16.79 -14.21
CA LYS A 84 13.40 17.80 -13.89
C LYS A 84 14.62 17.12 -13.29
N ILE A 85 15.71 17.19 -14.04
CA ILE A 85 17.08 16.92 -13.61
C ILE A 85 17.50 18.09 -12.72
N VAL A 86 17.56 17.92 -11.39
CA VAL A 86 18.49 18.59 -10.47
C VAL A 86 18.66 17.70 -9.23
N GLU A 87 19.90 17.58 -8.79
CA GLU A 87 20.40 16.76 -7.68
C GLU A 87 19.75 17.03 -6.31
N GLU A 88 19.82 15.99 -5.46
CA GLU A 88 19.49 15.89 -4.04
C GLU A 88 19.12 17.18 -3.28
N LYS A 89 17.84 17.29 -2.95
CA LYS A 89 17.35 17.52 -1.57
C LYS A 89 15.84 17.29 -1.54
N GLY A 90 15.44 16.38 -0.66
CA GLY A 90 14.12 15.76 -0.64
C GLY A 90 12.96 16.73 -0.47
N ILE A 91 11.85 16.41 -1.11
CA ILE A 91 10.54 16.99 -0.84
C ILE A 91 9.56 15.84 -0.71
N GLY A 92 8.81 15.83 0.37
CA GLY A 92 7.50 15.19 0.38
C GLY A 92 6.45 16.27 0.18
N SER A 93 5.64 16.16 -0.87
CA SER A 93 4.29 16.74 -0.90
C SER A 93 3.51 16.14 -2.06
N HIS A 94 2.66 15.14 -1.77
CA HIS A 94 1.51 14.66 -2.57
C HIS A 94 1.66 14.46 -4.11
N ASP A 95 2.88 14.53 -4.63
CA ASP A 95 3.33 14.40 -6.00
C ASP A 95 4.81 14.02 -5.87
N GLY A 96 5.23 12.85 -6.33
CA GLY A 96 6.64 12.45 -6.32
C GLY A 96 7.29 12.26 -4.94
N LEU A 97 6.77 11.37 -4.10
CA LEU A 97 7.44 11.01 -2.84
C LEU A 97 8.66 10.10 -3.13
N ASN A 98 9.87 10.63 -2.95
CA ASN A 98 11.09 9.83 -2.82
C ASN A 98 11.05 9.15 -1.45
N ILE A 99 10.64 7.88 -1.42
CA ILE A 99 10.49 7.11 -0.19
C ILE A 99 11.88 6.63 0.26
N SER A 100 12.53 7.33 1.18
CA SER A 100 13.59 6.71 1.98
C SER A 100 12.92 5.72 2.95
N LEU A 101 12.88 4.45 2.58
CA LEU A 101 12.30 3.38 3.38
C LEU A 101 13.27 3.05 4.53
N ALA A 102 13.16 3.75 5.64
CA ALA A 102 13.91 3.40 6.85
C ALA A 102 13.20 2.23 7.55
N GLU A 103 13.96 1.28 8.09
CA GLU A 103 13.42 0.16 8.86
C GLU A 103 13.84 0.30 10.32
N ILE A 104 12.88 0.16 11.24
CA ILE A 104 13.10 0.21 12.68
C ILE A 104 12.55 -1.09 13.28
N ASP A 105 13.43 -1.91 13.85
CA ASP A 105 13.06 -3.20 14.46
C ASP A 105 12.23 -4.12 13.54
N GLY A 106 12.50 -4.09 12.22
CA GLY A 106 11.73 -4.85 11.24
C GLY A 106 10.48 -4.16 10.71
N TYR A 107 10.18 -2.94 11.15
CA TYR A 107 8.99 -2.19 10.75
C TYR A 107 9.35 -1.00 9.85
N PRO A 108 8.67 -0.85 8.69
CA PRO A 108 9.02 0.20 7.74
C PRO A 108 8.55 1.59 8.19
N SER A 109 9.29 2.60 7.74
CA SER A 109 9.00 4.02 7.87
C SER A 109 9.11 4.68 6.50
N LYS A 110 8.17 5.57 6.19
CA LYS A 110 8.20 6.43 4.99
C LYS A 110 8.98 7.73 5.22
N HIS A 111 9.61 7.87 6.38
CA HIS A 111 10.30 9.07 6.81
C HIS A 111 11.76 8.74 7.12
N VAL A 112 12.62 9.74 7.00
CA VAL A 112 13.90 9.75 7.70
C VAL A 112 13.62 9.74 9.21
N VAL A 113 14.34 8.89 9.94
CA VAL A 113 14.07 8.57 11.33
C VAL A 113 15.14 9.17 12.25
N TYR A 114 14.70 9.78 13.34
CA TYR A 114 15.55 10.35 14.40
C TYR A 114 14.96 9.98 15.76
N ASN A 115 15.76 9.97 16.82
CA ASN A 115 15.30 9.71 18.20
C ASN A 115 14.41 8.46 18.31
N ILE A 116 14.91 7.34 17.80
CA ILE A 116 14.20 6.06 17.81
C ILE A 116 14.00 5.61 19.26
N GLU A 117 12.78 5.19 19.59
CA GLU A 117 12.44 4.62 20.90
C GLU A 117 11.28 3.65 20.74
N THR A 118 11.41 2.46 21.32
CA THR A 118 10.35 1.46 21.34
C THR A 118 9.59 1.58 22.66
N ILE A 119 8.28 1.82 22.56
CA ILE A 119 7.38 1.96 23.71
C ILE A 119 6.45 0.76 23.81
N GLU A 120 5.96 0.47 25.00
CA GLU A 120 4.93 -0.56 25.20
C GLU A 120 3.53 0.07 25.21
N LYS A 121 2.60 -0.56 24.49
CA LYS A 121 1.20 -0.13 24.44
C LYS A 121 0.25 -1.27 24.12
N ASN A 122 -0.81 -1.41 24.91
CA ASN A 122 -1.78 -2.50 24.79
C ASN A 122 -1.10 -3.89 24.74
N GLY A 123 -0.02 -4.06 25.51
CA GLY A 123 0.80 -5.28 25.51
C GLY A 123 1.64 -5.50 24.25
N ARG A 124 1.86 -4.46 23.43
CA ARG A 124 2.65 -4.53 22.19
C ARG A 124 3.81 -3.56 22.22
N GLN A 125 4.93 -3.95 21.64
CA GLN A 125 6.08 -3.08 21.42
C GLN A 125 5.86 -2.26 20.14
N ILE A 126 5.91 -0.94 20.25
CA ILE A 126 5.68 0.01 19.18
C ILE A 126 6.99 0.79 18.96
N PRO A 127 7.71 0.54 17.86
CA PRO A 127 8.86 1.36 17.50
C PRO A 127 8.38 2.74 17.09
N THR A 128 8.93 3.77 17.72
CA THR A 128 8.60 5.17 17.44
C THR A 128 9.83 5.97 17.10
N TYR A 129 9.64 7.07 16.41
CA TYR A 129 10.71 7.98 15.99
C TYR A 129 10.17 9.39 15.81
N THR A 130 11.07 10.33 15.59
CA THR A 130 10.81 11.72 15.24
C THR A 130 11.35 12.00 13.83
N LYS A 131 10.80 13.01 13.16
CA LYS A 131 11.23 13.40 11.80
C LYS A 131 12.45 14.33 11.77
N SER A 132 12.87 14.81 12.93
CA SER A 132 14.04 15.65 13.13
C SER A 132 14.54 15.48 14.56
N GLU A 133 15.84 15.70 14.79
CA GLU A 133 16.48 15.57 16.11
C GLU A 133 15.81 16.42 17.20
N THR A 134 15.26 17.58 16.83
CA THR A 134 14.69 18.54 17.79
C THR A 134 13.18 18.39 18.01
N SER A 135 12.49 17.56 17.22
CA SER A 135 11.03 17.46 17.27
C SER A 135 10.56 16.66 18.49
N LYS A 136 9.51 17.15 19.15
CA LYS A 136 8.79 16.42 20.21
C LYS A 136 7.66 15.53 19.65
N VAL A 137 7.32 15.68 18.37
CA VAL A 137 6.24 14.91 17.74
C VAL A 137 6.77 13.56 17.30
N ARG A 138 6.27 12.50 17.94
CA ARG A 138 6.60 11.12 17.62
C ARG A 138 5.65 10.51 16.59
N TYR A 139 6.21 9.59 15.81
CA TYR A 139 5.54 8.80 14.80
C TYR A 139 5.77 7.32 15.12
N ALA A 140 4.79 6.48 14.85
CA ALA A 140 4.87 5.04 15.06
C ALA A 140 5.27 4.35 13.74
N ALA A 141 6.34 3.56 13.74
CA ALA A 141 6.81 2.81 12.57
C ALA A 141 5.88 1.62 12.26
N GLY A 142 5.84 1.19 11.01
CA GLY A 142 5.02 0.08 10.55
C GLY A 142 3.60 0.46 10.13
N PHE A 143 2.84 -0.57 9.80
CA PHE A 143 1.44 -0.50 9.39
C PHE A 143 0.52 -0.85 10.57
N TYR A 144 -0.61 -0.17 10.65
CA TYR A 144 -1.63 -0.36 11.68
C TYR A 144 -3.01 -0.30 11.03
N GLY A 145 -3.95 -1.05 11.60
CA GLY A 145 -5.37 -0.80 11.43
C GLY A 145 -5.85 0.01 12.63
N VAL A 146 -6.43 1.19 12.42
CA VAL A 146 -6.92 2.06 13.48
C VAL A 146 -8.44 2.10 13.44
N ARG A 147 -9.07 1.88 14.60
CA ARG A 147 -10.51 1.91 14.78
C ARG A 147 -10.97 3.33 15.09
N TYR A 148 -11.38 4.04 14.04
CA TYR A 148 -12.13 5.28 14.20
C TYR A 148 -13.57 4.96 14.62
N PRO A 149 -14.37 5.91 15.13
CA PRO A 149 -15.73 5.64 15.59
C PRO A 149 -16.62 4.95 14.55
N THR A 150 -16.41 5.26 13.27
CA THR A 150 -17.22 4.76 12.15
C THR A 150 -16.70 3.46 11.55
N ASP A 151 -15.39 3.35 11.37
CA ASP A 151 -14.76 2.33 10.54
C ASP A 151 -13.32 2.07 10.94
N TRP A 152 -12.79 0.92 10.51
CA TRP A 152 -11.37 0.63 10.56
C TRP A 152 -10.67 1.24 9.34
N ARG A 153 -9.58 1.99 9.57
CA ARG A 153 -8.76 2.57 8.49
C ARG A 153 -7.30 2.21 8.64
N TRP A 154 -6.64 2.06 7.49
CA TRP A 154 -5.21 1.86 7.44
C TRP A 154 -4.45 3.09 7.92
N PHE A 155 -3.34 2.86 8.62
CA PHE A 155 -2.48 3.89 9.19
C PHE A 155 -1.02 3.45 9.05
N TYR A 156 -0.24 4.20 8.29
CA TYR A 156 1.16 3.86 8.01
C TYR A 156 2.09 4.99 8.43
N ALA A 157 3.05 4.68 9.30
CA ALA A 157 4.08 5.62 9.74
C ALA A 157 3.50 6.96 10.24
N GLY A 158 2.34 6.93 10.92
CA GLY A 158 1.62 8.14 11.31
C GLY A 158 1.95 8.61 12.73
N LYS A 159 1.34 9.71 13.17
CA LYS A 159 1.61 10.31 14.49
C LYS A 159 1.22 9.34 15.62
N LEU A 160 2.11 9.17 16.60
CA LEU A 160 1.86 8.30 17.75
C LEU A 160 0.56 8.68 18.50
N ASP A 161 0.24 9.97 18.50
CA ASP A 161 -0.97 10.52 19.10
C ASP A 161 -2.28 9.88 18.58
N THR A 162 -2.31 9.49 17.30
CA THR A 162 -3.45 8.75 16.73
C THR A 162 -3.64 7.41 17.44
N LEU A 163 -2.55 6.69 17.71
CA LEU A 163 -2.62 5.43 18.46
C LEU A 163 -2.96 5.68 19.95
N ASN A 164 -2.67 6.87 20.50
CA ASN A 164 -3.06 7.25 21.88
C ASN A 164 -4.56 7.49 21.99
N THR A 165 -5.18 7.93 20.90
CA THR A 165 -6.58 8.34 20.87
C THR A 165 -7.53 7.19 20.51
N TYR A 166 -7.10 6.30 19.61
CA TYR A 166 -7.96 5.28 19.02
C TYR A 166 -7.42 3.87 19.27
N ASP A 167 -8.32 2.90 19.31
CA ASP A 167 -7.95 1.48 19.32
C ASP A 167 -7.27 1.09 18.01
N PHE A 168 -6.37 0.11 18.09
CA PHE A 168 -5.57 -0.30 16.93
C PHE A 168 -5.13 -1.76 16.96
N ILE A 169 -4.88 -2.29 15.78
CA ILE A 169 -4.16 -3.53 15.51
C ILE A 169 -2.81 -3.22 14.86
N GLY A 170 -1.82 -4.09 15.09
CA GLY A 170 -0.42 -3.89 14.70
C GLY A 170 0.49 -3.54 15.89
N PRO A 171 1.77 -3.24 15.66
CA PRO A 171 2.37 -2.95 14.35
C PRO A 171 2.52 -4.18 13.44
N PHE A 172 2.41 -3.94 12.14
CA PHE A 172 2.63 -4.93 11.08
C PHE A 172 3.78 -4.48 10.16
N LYS A 173 4.49 -5.46 9.60
CA LYS A 173 5.65 -5.19 8.71
C LYS A 173 5.23 -4.83 7.31
N THR A 174 4.07 -5.34 6.87
CA THR A 174 3.57 -5.13 5.51
C THR A 174 2.14 -4.61 5.50
N LYS A 175 1.78 -3.89 4.44
CA LYS A 175 0.39 -3.44 4.22
C LYS A 175 -0.57 -4.63 4.09
N SER A 176 -0.13 -5.72 3.47
CA SER A 176 -0.96 -6.93 3.26
C SER A 176 -1.34 -7.61 4.58
N GLU A 177 -0.37 -7.77 5.48
CA GLU A 177 -0.60 -8.30 6.82
C GLU A 177 -1.63 -7.45 7.59
N MET A 178 -1.44 -6.13 7.59
CA MET A 178 -2.37 -5.19 8.20
C MET A 178 -3.78 -5.26 7.60
N ALA A 179 -3.89 -5.32 6.26
CA ALA A 179 -5.16 -5.36 5.57
C ALA A 179 -5.94 -6.63 5.92
N THR A 180 -5.28 -7.79 5.90
CA THR A 180 -5.87 -9.07 6.31
C THR A 180 -6.42 -9.00 7.73
N GLU A 181 -5.63 -8.52 8.69
CA GLU A 181 -6.06 -8.43 10.09
C GLU A 181 -7.18 -7.39 10.29
N THR A 182 -7.17 -6.30 9.52
CA THR A 182 -8.24 -5.29 9.57
C THR A 182 -9.56 -5.86 9.07
N LEU A 183 -9.54 -6.65 8.00
CA LEU A 183 -10.73 -7.35 7.49
C LEU A 183 -11.28 -8.36 8.52
N LEU A 184 -10.40 -9.08 9.23
CA LEU A 184 -10.81 -9.97 10.32
C LEU A 184 -11.46 -9.20 11.46
N GLN A 185 -10.96 -8.02 11.81
CA GLN A 185 -11.60 -7.19 12.84
C GLN A 185 -12.96 -6.64 12.43
N ASN A 186 -13.11 -6.16 11.19
CA ASN A 186 -14.43 -5.73 10.69
C ASN A 186 -15.48 -6.84 10.87
N ARG A 187 -15.13 -8.08 10.53
CA ARG A 187 -16.01 -9.24 10.73
C ARG A 187 -16.38 -9.47 12.20
N ARG A 188 -15.43 -9.29 13.13
CA ARG A 188 -15.68 -9.45 14.57
C ARG A 188 -16.58 -8.35 15.12
N ASP A 189 -16.44 -7.13 14.60
CA ASP A 189 -17.24 -5.96 14.99
C ASP A 189 -18.64 -5.94 14.33
N GLY A 190 -18.93 -6.87 13.42
CA GLY A 190 -20.20 -6.93 12.69
C GLY A 190 -20.35 -5.83 11.63
N LEU A 191 -19.22 -5.33 11.11
CA LEU A 191 -19.12 -4.30 10.07
C LEU A 191 -18.95 -4.92 8.67
#